data_AF-A0AAU4GLA6-F1
#
_entry.id   AF-A0AAU4GLA6-F1
#
_cell.length_a   1.000
_cell.length_b   1.000
_cell.length_c   1.000
_cell.angle_alpha   90.00
_cell.angle_beta   90.00
_cell.angle_gamma   90.00
#
_symmetry.space_group_name_H-M   'P 1'
#
loop_
_entity.id
_entity.type
_entity.pdbx_description
1 polymer ?
#
loop_
_entity_poly.entity_id
_entity_poly.type
_entity_poly.pdbx_seq_one_letter_code
_entity_poly.pdbx_strand_id
1 'polypeptide(L)' 'MSQPDRDTLAHHLAEVEYPCGREELLRRAAAAGGGDALLGPLGALPPGVDYAGLDAVWGAVSSAHPA' A
#
# COMPACT_ATOMS: atom_id res chain seq x y z
N MET A 1 -9.89 14.36 -3.99
CA MET A 1 -9.86 12.90 -3.75
C MET A 1 -9.30 12.69 -2.37
N SER A 2 -10.01 11.98 -1.49
CA SER A 2 -9.59 11.77 -0.10
C SER A 2 -8.49 10.70 -0.06
N GLN A 3 -7.38 11.00 0.63
CA GLN A 3 -6.26 10.09 0.83
C GLN A 3 -6.71 8.80 1.55
N PRO A 4 -6.01 7.67 1.36
CA PRO A 4 -6.23 6.50 2.18
C PRO A 4 -5.69 6.75 3.59
N ASP A 5 -6.56 6.69 4.59
CA ASP A 5 -6.13 6.70 5.99
C ASP A 5 -5.32 5.43 6.32
N ARG A 6 -4.42 5.53 7.30
CA ARG A 6 -3.59 4.39 7.74
C ARG A 6 -4.42 3.18 8.13
N ASP A 7 -5.56 3.38 8.77
CA ASP A 7 -6.49 2.31 9.15
C ASP A 7 -7.09 1.61 7.92
N THR A 8 -7.41 2.36 6.87
CA THR A 8 -7.89 1.80 5.59
C THR A 8 -6.82 0.95 4.93
N LEU A 9 -5.57 1.43 4.91
CA LEU A 9 -4.42 0.66 4.41
C LEU A 9 -4.22 -0.62 5.23
N ALA A 10 -4.25 -0.51 6.57
CA ALA A 10 -4.10 -1.64 7.48
C ALA A 10 -5.18 -2.71 7.24
N HIS A 11 -6.42 -2.29 7.06
CA HIS A 11 -7.55 -3.18 6.80
C HIS A 11 -7.37 -3.98 5.50
N HIS A 12 -7.00 -3.31 4.40
CA HIS A 12 -6.87 -3.96 3.09
C HIS A 12 -5.60 -4.81 2.95
N LEU A 13 -4.58 -4.55 3.77
CA LEU A 13 -3.32 -5.30 3.78
C LEU A 13 -3.21 -6.27 4.96
N ALA A 14 -4.30 -6.49 5.72
CA ALA A 14 -4.27 -7.33 6.92
C ALA A 14 -3.83 -8.78 6.66
N GLU A 15 -4.09 -9.30 5.46
CA GLU A 15 -3.70 -10.66 5.06
C GLU A 15 -2.41 -10.72 4.23
N VAL A 16 -1.69 -9.61 4.07
CA VAL A 16 -0.41 -9.61 3.38
C VAL A 16 0.63 -10.31 4.24
N GLU A 17 1.36 -11.25 3.64
CA GLU A 17 2.54 -11.83 4.26
C GLU A 17 3.76 -10.97 3.92
N TYR A 18 4.38 -10.39 4.94
CA TYR A 18 5.60 -9.61 4.82
C TYR A 18 6.83 -10.50 5.06
N PRO A 19 7.99 -10.22 4.43
CA PRO A 19 8.23 -9.13 3.48
C PRO A 19 7.60 -9.38 2.10
N CYS A 20 7.09 -8.33 1.46
CA CYS A 20 6.51 -8.44 0.12
C CYS A 20 6.78 -7.20 -0.76
N GLY A 21 6.78 -7.42 -2.07
CA GLY A 21 6.91 -6.36 -3.06
C GLY A 21 5.59 -5.66 -3.37
N ARG A 22 5.69 -4.57 -4.14
CA ARG A 22 4.54 -3.78 -4.61
C ARG A 22 3.44 -4.61 -5.28
N GLU A 23 3.82 -5.60 -6.08
CA GLU A 23 2.86 -6.40 -6.85
C GLU A 23 1.90 -7.18 -5.94
N GLU A 24 2.40 -7.74 -4.85
CA GLU A 24 1.57 -8.44 -3.87
C GLU A 24 0.69 -7.46 -3.09
N LEU A 25 1.22 -6.28 -2.73
CA LEU A 25 0.43 -5.22 -2.12
C LEU A 25 -0.75 -4.78 -3.01
N LEU A 26 -0.51 -4.57 -4.30
CA LEU A 26 -1.55 -4.22 -5.28
C LEU A 26 -2.57 -5.34 -5.45
N ARG A 27 -2.09 -6.59 -5.57
CA ARG A 27 -2.96 -7.76 -5.71
C ARG A 27 -3.89 -7.91 -4.51
N ARG A 28 -3.34 -7.80 -3.29
CA ARG A 28 -4.09 -7.94 -2.04
C ARG A 28 -5.04 -6.77 -1.82
N ALA A 29 -4.58 -5.54 -2.03
CA ALA A 29 -5.44 -4.37 -1.97
C ALA A 29 -6.62 -4.47 -2.95
N ALA A 30 -6.39 -4.89 -4.19
CA ALA A 30 -7.45 -5.08 -5.18
C ALA A 30 -8.40 -6.22 -4.79
N ALA A 31 -7.88 -7.34 -4.29
CA ALA A 31 -8.69 -8.47 -3.82
C ALA A 31 -9.57 -8.11 -2.61
N ALA A 32 -9.08 -7.21 -1.74
CA ALA A 32 -9.82 -6.66 -0.61
C ALA A 32 -10.83 -5.56 -1.02
N GLY A 33 -10.96 -5.23 -2.31
CA GLY A 33 -11.87 -4.20 -2.80
C GLY A 33 -11.34 -2.76 -2.69
N GLY A 34 -10.03 -2.60 -2.52
CA GLY A 34 -9.35 -1.31 -2.49
C GLY A 34 -9.50 -0.59 -3.83
N GLY A 35 -10.07 0.61 -3.81
CA GLY A 35 -10.23 1.45 -5.00
C GLY A 35 -8.98 2.27 -5.34
N ASP A 36 -9.11 3.15 -6.34
CA ASP A 36 -8.01 3.99 -6.86
C ASP A 36 -7.33 4.85 -5.78
N ALA A 37 -8.06 5.23 -4.74
CA ALA A 37 -7.50 5.97 -3.60
C ALA A 37 -6.42 5.17 -2.84
N LEU A 38 -6.48 3.83 -2.87
CA LEU A 38 -5.50 2.93 -2.27
C LEU A 38 -4.52 2.39 -3.32
N LEU A 39 -5.04 1.95 -4.48
CA LEU A 39 -4.23 1.35 -5.54
C LEU A 39 -3.30 2.36 -6.21
N GLY A 40 -3.70 3.63 -6.34
CA GLY A 40 -2.87 4.68 -6.92
C GLY A 40 -1.56 4.88 -6.13
N PRO A 41 -1.63 5.17 -4.82
CA PRO A 41 -0.44 5.34 -4.00
C PRO A 41 0.42 4.07 -3.90
N LEU A 42 -0.20 2.89 -3.76
CA LEU A 42 0.54 1.62 -3.80
C LEU A 42 1.21 1.39 -5.15
N GLY A 43 0.57 1.77 -6.24
CA GLY A 43 1.10 1.67 -7.60
C GLY A 43 2.30 2.57 -7.86
N ALA A 44 2.37 3.71 -7.16
CA ALA A 44 3.48 4.66 -7.24
C ALA A 44 4.74 4.19 -6.47
N LEU A 45 4.65 3.12 -5.69
CA LEU A 45 5.79 2.57 -4.96
C LEU A 45 6.88 2.03 -5.92
N PRO A 46 8.17 2.13 -5.54
CA PRO A 46 9.25 1.60 -6.36
C PRO A 46 9.13 0.09 -6.58
N PRO A 47 9.36 -0.41 -7.82
CA PRO A 47 9.42 -1.85 -8.09
C PRO A 47 10.68 -2.46 -7.47
N GLY A 48 10.62 -3.76 -7.15
CA GLY A 48 11.78 -4.50 -6.64
C GLY A 48 12.20 -4.13 -5.21
N VAL A 49 11.40 -3.33 -4.50
CA VAL A 49 11.55 -3.08 -3.06
C VAL A 49 10.58 -3.97 -2.31
N ASP A 50 11.12 -4.76 -1.37
CA ASP A 50 10.33 -5.52 -0.42
C ASP A 50 10.10 -4.72 0.86
N TYR A 51 8.83 -4.58 1.23
CA TYR A 51 8.42 -3.89 2.44
C TYR A 51 8.35 -4.88 3.59
N ALA A 52 9.03 -4.58 4.70
CA ALA A 52 9.11 -5.48 5.86
C ALA A 52 7.81 -5.55 6.69
N GLY A 53 6.85 -4.67 6.43
CA GLY A 53 5.62 -4.56 7.19
C GLY A 53 4.77 -3.36 6.78
N LEU A 54 3.58 -3.27 7.37
CA LEU A 54 2.64 -2.19 7.13
C LEU A 54 3.25 -0.80 7.36
N ASP A 55 4.08 -0.63 8.40
CA ASP A 55 4.71 0.66 8.69
C ASP A 55 5.68 1.11 7.59
N ALA A 56 6.40 0.17 6.97
CA ALA A 56 7.29 0.48 5.85
C ALA A 56 6.47 0.89 4.61
N VAL A 57 5.35 0.21 4.36
CA VAL A 57 4.42 0.57 3.27
C VAL A 57 3.81 1.94 3.52
N TRP A 58 3.28 2.18 4.74
CA TRP A 58 2.70 3.47 5.12
C TRP A 58 3.71 4.61 5.01
N GLY A 59 4.94 4.40 5.49
CA GLY A 59 6.02 5.38 5.38
C GLY A 59 6.35 5.72 3.93
N ALA A 60 6.43 4.72 3.06
CA ALA A 60 6.71 4.94 1.64
C ALA A 60 5.55 5.63 0.91
N VAL A 61 4.31 5.21 1.15
CA VAL A 61 3.10 5.85 0.59
C VAL A 61 2.97 7.30 1.06
N SER A 62 3.24 7.57 2.34
CA SER A 62 3.20 8.93 2.90
C SER A 62 4.33 9.82 2.37
N SER A 63 5.51 9.25 2.10
CA SER A 63 6.69 9.99 1.63
C SER A 63 6.69 10.23 0.12
N ALA A 64 6.03 9.36 -0.67
CA ALA A 64 5.84 9.55 -2.10
C ALA A 64 4.92 10.74 -2.44
N HIS A 65 4.40 11.43 -1.43
CA HIS A 65 3.57 12.61 -1.53
C HIS A 65 4.38 13.87 -1.15
N PRO A 66 5.02 14.58 -2.10
CA PRO A 66 5.36 15.98 -1.89
C PRO A 66 4.04 16.78 -1.83
N ALA A 67 3.94 17.65 -0.83
CA ALA A 67 2.84 18.60 -0.64
C ALA A 67 2.58 19.47 -1.90
#